data_AF-A0A0N4W871-F1
#
_entry.id   AF-A0A0N4W871-F1
#
_cell.length_a   1.000
_cell.length_b   1.000
_cell.length_c   1.000
_cell.angle_alpha   90.00
_cell.angle_beta   90.00
_cell.angle_gamma   90.00
#
_symmetry.space_group_name_H-M   'P 1'
#
loop_
_entity.id
_entity.type
_entity.pdbx_description
1 polymer ?
#
loop_
_entity_poly.entity_id
_entity_poly.type
_entity_poly.pdbx_seq_one_letter_code
_entity_poly.pdbx_strand_id
1 'polypeptide(L)' 'MVEIYASVITGFEAVAIEEIESKFHAHSTKGRGHVRFEIDQRRIPEVLRLRSVDNLYVVLYDYILVGLSSAEQKV' A
#
# COMPACT_ATOMS: atom_id res chain seq x y z
N MET A 1 -9.05 -2.41 -12.54
CA MET A 1 -8.18 -1.77 -11.53
C MET A 1 -7.70 -2.87 -10.60
N VAL A 2 -6.45 -2.79 -10.16
CA VAL A 2 -5.88 -3.65 -9.13
C VAL A 2 -5.37 -2.78 -8.00
N GLU A 3 -5.49 -3.26 -6.77
CA GLU A 3 -4.94 -2.57 -5.62
C GLU A 3 -3.48 -3.02 -5.39
N ILE A 4 -2.62 -2.04 -5.18
CA ILE A 4 -1.22 -2.24 -4.83
C ILE A 4 -1.02 -1.83 -3.38
N TYR A 5 -0.42 -2.72 -2.61
CA TYR A 5 0.15 -2.41 -1.30
C TYR A 5 1.65 -2.24 -1.48
N ALA A 6 2.19 -1.08 -1.08
CA ALA A 6 3.62 -0.80 -1.12
C ALA A 6 4.16 -0.59 0.29
N SER A 7 5.18 -1.35 0.68
CA SER A 7 5.89 -1.10 1.93
C SER A 7 6.83 0.09 1.78
N VAL A 8 6.94 0.91 2.81
CA VAL A 8 7.83 2.06 2.85
C VAL A 8 8.44 2.18 4.25
N ILE A 9 9.66 2.71 4.33
CA ILE A 9 10.27 3.11 5.60
C ILE A 9 9.29 4.03 6.36
N THR A 10 8.96 3.68 7.60
CA THR A 10 8.06 4.48 8.43
C THR A 10 8.55 5.93 8.53
N GLY A 11 7.65 6.89 8.30
CA GLY A 11 7.97 8.32 8.25
C GLY A 11 8.11 8.88 6.83
N PHE A 12 8.27 8.01 5.82
CA PHE A 12 8.38 8.41 4.40
C PHE A 12 7.07 8.24 3.62
N GLU A 13 5.96 7.89 4.26
CA GLU A 13 4.68 7.64 3.60
C GLU A 13 4.21 8.84 2.76
N ALA A 14 4.44 10.07 3.22
CA ALA A 14 4.06 11.28 2.49
C ALA A 14 4.84 11.45 1.18
N VAL A 15 6.13 11.13 1.17
CA VAL A 15 6.98 11.17 -0.03
C VAL A 15 6.52 10.10 -1.02
N ALA A 16 6.15 8.93 -0.52
CA ALA A 16 5.62 7.86 -1.37
C ALA A 16 4.28 8.22 -2.00
N ILE A 17 3.35 8.80 -1.22
CA ILE A 17 2.08 9.32 -1.74
C ILE A 17 2.34 10.36 -2.84
N GLU A 18 3.21 11.35 -2.59
CA GLU A 18 3.51 12.40 -3.56
C GLU A 18 4.03 11.81 -4.89
N GLU A 19 4.95 10.83 -4.84
CA GLU A 19 5.45 10.16 -6.04
C GLU A 19 4.34 9.42 -6.80
N ILE A 20 3.49 8.68 -6.07
CA ILE A 20 2.41 7.87 -6.65
C ILE A 20 1.35 8.78 -7.28
N GLU A 21 0.86 9.78 -6.54
CA GLU A 21 -0.19 10.69 -7.00
C GLU A 21 0.28 11.52 -8.20
N SER A 22 1.55 11.96 -8.21
CA SER A 22 2.12 12.74 -9.31
C SER A 22 2.32 11.93 -10.59
N LYS A 23 2.72 10.65 -10.50
CA LYS A 23 2.99 9.79 -11.67
C LYS A 23 1.76 9.09 -12.21
N PHE A 24 0.85 8.72 -11.33
CA PHE A 24 -0.27 7.84 -11.67
C PHE A 24 -1.63 8.53 -11.61
N HIS A 25 -1.72 9.72 -11.02
CA HIS A 25 -2.99 10.41 -10.74
C HIS A 25 -3.97 9.52 -9.99
N ALA A 26 -3.44 8.65 -9.14
CA ALA A 26 -4.19 7.66 -8.37
C ALA A 26 -4.24 8.08 -6.91
N HIS A 27 -5.42 8.08 -6.29
CA HIS A 27 -5.55 8.41 -4.88
C HIS A 27 -4.90 7.32 -4.01
N SER A 28 -4.09 7.75 -3.04
CA SER A 28 -3.34 6.85 -2.17
C SER A 28 -3.76 6.98 -0.71
N THR A 29 -3.87 5.85 -0.02
CA THR A 29 -4.05 5.80 1.44
C THR A 29 -2.75 5.37 2.12
N LYS A 30 -2.51 5.81 3.36
CA LYS A 30 -1.34 5.39 4.14
C LYS A 30 -1.72 4.72 5.45
N GLY A 31 -0.90 3.77 5.85
CA GLY A 31 -0.78 3.30 7.22
C GLY A 31 0.68 3.35 7.66
N ARG A 32 0.97 2.90 8.88
CA ARG A 32 2.35 2.88 9.36
C ARG A 32 3.20 1.96 8.50
N GLY A 33 4.23 2.52 7.85
CA GLY A 33 5.18 1.78 7.01
C GLY A 33 4.62 1.27 5.69
N HIS A 34 3.48 1.80 5.22
CA HIS A 34 2.93 1.40 3.92
C HIS A 34 1.99 2.43 3.30
N VAL A 35 1.82 2.32 1.98
CA VAL A 35 0.82 3.03 1.18
C VAL A 35 0.04 2.06 0.30
N ARG A 36 -1.25 2.33 0.09
CA ARG A 36 -2.13 1.55 -0.79
C ARG A 36 -2.73 2.46 -1.85
N PHE A 37 -2.80 1.99 -3.08
CA PHE A 37 -3.37 2.73 -4.20
C PHE A 37 -3.89 1.79 -5.28
N GLU A 38 -4.83 2.26 -6.10
CA GLU A 38 -5.34 1.51 -7.25
C GLU A 38 -4.68 1.94 -8.55
N ILE A 39 -4.46 0.97 -9.45
CA ILE A 39 -3.90 1.23 -10.78
C ILE A 39 -4.52 0.31 -11.84
N ASP A 40 -4.50 0.75 -13.11
CA ASP A 40 -4.76 -0.15 -14.23
C ASP A 40 -3.64 -1.20 -14.29
N GLN A 41 -4.02 -2.48 -14.41
CA GLN A 41 -3.10 -3.61 -14.54
C GLN A 41 -2.07 -3.45 -15.66
N ARG A 42 -2.41 -2.71 -16.73
CA ARG A 42 -1.51 -2.43 -17.86
C ARG A 42 -0.33 -1.53 -17.46
N ARG A 43 -0.49 -0.76 -16.38
CA ARG A 43 0.51 0.19 -15.88
C ARG A 43 1.39 -0.39 -14.76
N ILE A 44 1.18 -1.65 -14.35
CA ILE A 44 2.03 -2.32 -13.34
C ILE A 44 3.53 -2.21 -13.64
N PRO A 45 4.01 -2.36 -14.89
CA PRO A 45 5.44 -2.20 -15.19
C PRO A 45 5.99 -0.80 -14.88
N GLU A 46 5.15 0.25 -14.90
CA GLU A 46 5.53 1.60 -14.50
C GLU A 46 5.66 1.72 -12.98
N VAL A 47 4.80 1.01 -12.23
CA VAL A 47 4.82 0.99 -10.76
C VAL A 47 6.13 0.44 -10.22
N LEU A 48 6.73 -0.54 -10.91
CA LEU A 48 8.05 -1.09 -10.58
C LEU A 48 9.20 -0.06 -10.66
N ARG A 49 8.94 1.15 -11.16
CA ARG A 49 9.91 2.26 -11.24
C ARG A 49 9.77 3.28 -10.11
N LEU A 50 8.85 3.07 -9.18
CA LEU A 50 8.77 3.86 -7.94
C LEU A 50 10.09 3.73 -7.17
N ARG A 51 10.53 4.83 -6.55
CA ARG A 51 11.80 4.89 -5.80
C ARG A 51 11.63 5.18 -4.32
N SER A 52 10.44 5.62 -3.93
CA SER A 52 10.08 5.94 -2.54
C SER A 52 9.56 4.74 -1.74
N VAL A 53 9.41 3.57 -2.37
CA VAL A 53 8.85 2.35 -1.76
C VAL A 53 9.86 1.21 -1.84
N ASP A 54 9.80 0.28 -0.88
CA ASP A 54 10.74 -0.83 -0.77
C ASP A 54 10.24 -2.08 -1.52
N ASN A 55 8.97 -2.46 -1.32
CA ASN A 55 8.35 -3.64 -1.91
C ASN A 55 6.95 -3.33 -2.40
N LEU A 56 6.51 -4.05 -3.43
CA LEU A 56 5.20 -3.91 -4.06
C LEU A 56 4.47 -5.26 -4.05
N TYR A 57 3.22 -5.24 -3.61
CA TYR A 57 2.35 -6.41 -3.54
C TYR A 57 1.02 -6.10 -4.21
N VAL A 58 0.51 -7.02 -5.03
CA VAL A 58 -0.86 -6.93 -5.56
C VAL A 58 -1.80 -7.55 -4.53
N VAL A 59 -2.82 -6.80 -4.12
CA VAL A 59 -3.84 -7.31 -3.19
C VAL A 59 -4.90 -8.06 -3.99
N LEU A 60 -4.97 -9.39 -3.81
CA LEU A 60 -6.01 -10.23 -4.42
C LEU A 60 -7.24 -10.37 -3.52
N TYR A 61 -7.01 -10.45 -2.21
CA TYR A 61 -8.04 -10.57 -1.18
C TYR A 61 -7.60 -9.78 0.04
N ASP A 62 -8.50 -8.96 0.59
CA ASP A 62 -8.33 -8.30 1.88
C ASP A 62 -9.52 -8.69 2.75
N TYR A 63 -9.27 -9.42 3.82
CA TYR A 63 -10.28 -9.94 4.73
C TYR A 63 -9.98 -9.55 6.16
N ILE A 64 -11.03 -9.11 6.86
CA ILE A 64 -10.96 -8.79 8.28
C ILE A 64 -11.28 -10.06 9.07
N LEU A 65 -10.29 -10.62 9.77
CA LEU A 65 -10.51 -11.71 10.71
C LEU A 65 -11.05 -11.15 12.03
N VAL A 66 -12.37 -11.22 12.22
CA VAL A 66 -13.04 -10.85 13.47
C VAL A 66 -12.83 -11.97 14.49
N GLY A 67 -11.84 -11.81 15.38
CA GLY A 67 -11.56 -12.78 16.46
C GLY A 67 -10.18 -12.64 17.12
N LEU A 68 -9.18 -12.08 16.42
CA LEU A 68 -7.88 -11.75 17.04
C LEU A 68 -7.95 -10.50 17.91
N SER A 69 -8.87 -9.58 17.63
CA SER A 69 -9.11 -8.35 18.39
C SER A 69 -9.73 -8.57 19.77
N SER A 70 -10.20 -9.79 20.05
CA SER A 70 -10.98 -10.16 21.24
C SER A 70 -10.30 -11.26 22.06
N ALA A 71 -9.07 -11.67 21.70
CA ALA A 71 -8.34 -12.69 22.44
C ALA A 71 -8.05 -12.17 23.86
N GLU A 72 -8.58 -12.84 24.89
CA GLU A 72 -8.29 -12.54 26.29
C GLU A 72 -6.77 -12.58 26.52
N GLN A 73 -6.16 -11.44 26.82
CA GLN A 73 -4.79 -11.40 27.33
C GLN A 73 -4.84 -11.91 28.78
N LYS A 74 -4.71 -13.22 28.96
CA LYS A 74 -4.39 -13.79 30.29
C LYS A 74 -2.95 -13.39 30.61
N VAL A 75 -2.81 -12.37 31.46
CA VAL A 75 -1.57 -12.01 32.17
C VAL A 75 -1.37 -12.98 33.32
#